data_AF-A0A6G6Z9G4-F1
#
_entry.id   AF-A0A6G6Z9G4-F1
#
_cell.length_a   1.000
_cell.length_b   1.000
_cell.length_c   1.000
_cell.angle_alpha   90.00
_cell.angle_beta   90.00
_cell.angle_gamma   90.00
#
_symmetry.space_group_name_H-M   'P 1'
#
loop_
_entity.id
_entity.type
_entity.pdbx_description
1 polymer ?
#
loop_
_entity_poly.entity_id
_entity_poly.type
_entity_poly.pdbx_seq_one_letter_code
_entity_poly.pdbx_strand_id
1 'polypeptide(L)' 'MPMVKAADRAEMVVRIPRETKAWLERKASENLRSQNSEIIIALRRQMEAEAAD' A
#
# COMPACT_ATOMS: atom_id res chain seq x y z
N MET A 1 -17.02 9.90 9.29
CA MET A 1 -15.91 9.94 8.31
C MET A 1 -16.50 10.36 6.98
N PRO A 2 -16.23 11.56 6.45
CA PRO A 2 -16.73 11.93 5.13
C PRO A 2 -16.16 10.94 4.11
N MET A 3 -17.04 10.30 3.35
CA MET A 3 -16.64 9.42 2.25
C MET A 3 -15.93 10.29 1.23
N VAL A 4 -14.61 10.13 1.09
CA VAL A 4 -13.84 10.75 0.01
C VAL A 4 -14.55 10.39 -1.29
N LYS A 5 -15.04 11.41 -2.02
CA LYS A 5 -15.70 11.26 -3.31
C LYS A 5 -14.84 10.32 -4.16
N ALA A 6 -15.43 9.30 -4.77
CA ALA A 6 -14.71 8.24 -5.51
C ALA A 6 -13.86 8.74 -6.71
N ALA A 7 -13.76 10.06 -6.93
CA ALA A 7 -13.31 10.71 -8.15
C ALA A 7 -11.79 10.96 -8.27
N ASP A 8 -10.99 10.81 -7.20
CA ASP A 8 -9.54 11.10 -7.24
C ASP A 8 -8.65 9.88 -6.94
N ARG A 9 -9.00 8.70 -7.46
CA ARG A 9 -8.12 7.52 -7.37
C ARG A 9 -7.41 7.32 -8.70
N ALA A 10 -6.09 7.50 -8.71
CA ALA A 10 -5.26 7.10 -9.84
C ALA A 10 -5.05 5.57 -9.83
N GLU A 11 -5.16 4.94 -11.00
CA GLU A 11 -4.82 3.53 -11.16
C GLU A 11 -3.31 3.36 -11.29
N MET A 12 -2.77 2.31 -10.68
CA MET A 12 -1.36 1.96 -10.77
C MET A 12 -1.21 0.45 -10.96
N VAL A 13 -0.50 0.04 -12.01
CA VAL A 13 -0.13 -1.35 -12.25
C VAL A 13 1.35 -1.52 -11.94
N VAL A 14 1.65 -2.34 -10.93
CA VAL A 14 3.02 -2.71 -10.57
C VAL A 14 3.25 -4.17 -10.95
N ARG A 15 4.26 -4.42 -11.78
CA ARG A 15 4.70 -5.77 -12.10
C ARG A 15 5.74 -6.19 -11.07
N ILE A 16 5.44 -7.23 -10.31
CA ILE A 16 6.32 -7.78 -9.27
C ILE A 16 6.48 -9.29 -9.46
N PRO A 17 7.58 -9.88 -8.95
CA PRO A 17 7.72 -11.32 -8.90
C PRO A 17 6.56 -12.00 -8.14
N ARG A 18 6.26 -13.25 -8.50
CA ARG A 18 5.12 -13.99 -7.93
C ARG A 18 5.31 -14.23 -6.43
N GLU A 19 6.54 -14.49 -6.00
CA GLU A 19 6.90 -14.64 -4.60
C GLU A 19 6.65 -13.35 -3.80
N THR A 20 6.94 -12.19 -4.39
CA THR A 20 6.69 -10.87 -3.76
C THR A 20 5.19 -10.63 -3.61
N LYS A 21 4.39 -11.00 -4.63
CA LYS A 21 2.93 -10.92 -4.55
C LYS A 21 2.37 -11.78 -3.42
N ALA A 22 2.82 -13.04 -3.33
CA ALA A 22 2.41 -13.96 -2.28
C ALA A 22 2.81 -13.47 -0.88
N TRP A 23 4.00 -12.87 -0.75
CA TRP A 23 4.42 -12.24 0.50
C TRP A 23 3.51 -11.07 0.88
N LEU A 24 3.20 -10.18 -0.06
CA LEU A 24 2.34 -9.02 0.17
C LEU A 24 0.93 -9.44 0.61
N GLU A 25 0.38 -10.48 0.00
CA GLU A 25 -0.93 -11.05 0.38
C GLU A 25 -0.97 -11.53 1.82
N ARG A 26 0.04 -12.30 2.24
CA ARG A 26 0.15 -12.76 3.63
C ARG A 26 0.29 -11.58 4.58
N LYS A 27 1.19 -10.63 4.27
CA LYS A 27 1.44 -9.46 5.12
C LYS A 27 0.21 -8.59 5.30
N ALA A 28 -0.52 -8.33 4.21
CA ALA A 28 -1.78 -7.59 4.25
C ALA A 28 -2.84 -8.31 5.10
N SER A 29 -2.94 -9.64 4.98
CA SER A 29 -3.84 -10.46 5.79
C SER A 29 -3.50 -10.42 7.28
N GLU A 30 -2.22 -10.60 7.64
CA GLU A 30 -1.72 -10.51 9.03
C GLU A 30 -2.05 -9.15 9.66
N ASN A 31 -1.99 -8.09 8.85
CA ASN A 31 -2.26 -6.73 9.30
C ASN A 31 -3.74 -6.32 9.22
N LEU A 32 -4.64 -7.23 8.83
CA LEU A 32 -6.08 -6.96 8.61
C LEU A 32 -6.33 -5.81 7.62
N ARG A 33 -5.60 -5.79 6.51
CA ARG A 33 -5.61 -4.72 5.50
C ARG A 33 -5.78 -5.25 4.09
N SER A 34 -6.18 -4.36 3.19
CA SER A 34 -6.03 -4.60 1.76
C SER A 34 -4.56 -4.52 1.35
N GLN A 35 -4.18 -5.20 0.27
CA GLN A 35 -2.82 -5.09 -0.29
C GLN A 35 -2.45 -3.64 -0.64
N ASN A 36 -3.40 -2.87 -1.20
CA ASN A 36 -3.19 -1.46 -1.53
C ASN A 36 -2.91 -0.61 -0.27
N SER A 37 -3.68 -0.82 0.79
CA SER A 37 -3.47 -0.14 2.07
C SER A 37 -2.11 -0.46 2.68
N GLU A 38 -1.67 -1.72 2.59
CA GLU A 38 -0.36 -2.14 3.07
C GLU A 38 0.78 -1.46 2.29
N ILE A 39 0.70 -1.41 0.96
CA ILE A 39 1.67 -0.70 0.11
C ILE A 39 1.72 0.79 0.49
N ILE A 40 0.56 1.46 0.58
CA ILE A 40 0.51 2.89 0.88
C ILE A 40 1.12 3.20 2.26
N ILE A 41 0.85 2.37 3.26
CA ILE A 41 1.41 2.57 4.60
C ILE A 41 2.93 2.37 4.60
N ALA A 42 3.42 1.32 3.93
CA ALA A 42 4.86 1.09 3.81
C ALA A 42 5.57 2.26 3.09
N LEU A 43 4.99 2.74 1.99
CA LEU A 43 5.51 3.89 1.24
C LEU A 43 5.53 5.16 2.08
N ARG A 44 4.44 5.47 2.79
CA ARG A 44 4.37 6.67 3.64
C ARG A 44 5.41 6.64 4.76
N ARG A 45 5.58 5.50 5.42
CA ARG A 45 6.62 5.32 6.45
C ARG A 45 8.02 5.57 5.90
N GLN A 46 8.30 5.08 4.70
CA GLN A 46 9.59 5.31 4.04
C GLN A 46 9.78 6.79 3.68
N MET A 47 8.77 7.44 3.11
CA MET A 47 8.81 8.87 2.78
C MET A 47 8.99 9.75 4.02
N GLU A 48 8.32 9.41 5.13
CA GLU A 48 8.46 10.11 6.42
C GLU A 48 9.87 9.96 6.99
N ALA A 49 10.48 8.78 6.85
CA ALA A 49 11.87 8.55 7.27
C ALA A 49 12.87 9.36 6.42
N GLU A 50 12.69 9.36 5.09
CA GLU A 50 13.55 10.13 4.17
C GLU A 50 13.43 11.65 4.37
N ALA A 51 12.28 12.16 4.83
CA ALA A 51 12.08 13.58 5.09
C ALA A 51 12.64 14.04 6.45
N ALA A 52 12.98 13.11 7.34
CA ALA A 52 13.53 13.41 8.66
C ALA A 52 15.07 13.44 8.68
N ASP A 53 15.72 13.00 7.60
CA ASP A 53 17.16 13.10 7.33
C ASP A 53 17.50 14.36 6.49
#